data_AF-A0A524E756-F1
#
_entry.id   AF-A0A524E756-F1
#
_cell.length_a   1.000
_cell.length_b   1.000
_cell.length_c   1.000
_cell.angle_alpha   90.00
_cell.angle_beta   90.00
_cell.angle_gamma   90.00
#
_symmetry.space_group_name_H-M   'P 1'
#
loop_
_entity.id
_entity.type
_entity.pdbx_description
1 polymer ?
#
loop_
_entity_poly.entity_id
_entity_poly.type
_entity_poly.pdbx_seq_one_letter_code
_entity_poly.pdbx_strand_id
1 'polypeptide(L)'
;MKSRSIAYSAYMVLSIFLSLTLASIPGVFFFFTMFNNIDAWIRGIGWIFADLPVYAEASLGTLLPVFVYERFWFLLFFVPIALFSYSLFLGFTLGFFKLSRRIIPNLPDGFYPMETEDWLLYELFEVYYVLFPYFAWFFSVFLDTKPRHILFGAKIGSNTIIGNGRLFNPERTIIGDNCFFGYDAIVSGHVYEGSGLYLKEVVIGDRVLIGANAVVLPGAQIGDDVIVASNSTVPKDKVIPPNSIWINGKTVPRKAQPVEAELVRPGEAHSISG
;
A
#
# COMPACT_ATOMS: atom_id res chain seq x y z
N MET A 1 -20.86 9.34 23.71
CA MET A 1 -19.41 9.01 23.69
C MET A 1 -18.80 9.49 24.99
N LYS A 2 -18.01 8.65 25.69
CA LYS A 2 -17.37 9.06 26.94
C LYS A 2 -16.32 10.14 26.66
N SER A 3 -16.16 11.13 27.55
CA SER A 3 -15.18 12.23 27.44
C SER A 3 -13.76 11.76 27.04
N ARG A 4 -13.35 10.58 27.53
CA ARG A 4 -12.09 9.92 27.18
C ARG A 4 -11.94 9.62 25.68
N SER A 5 -12.97 9.07 25.03
CA SER A 5 -12.93 8.74 23.59
C SER A 5 -12.68 9.99 22.74
N ILE A 6 -13.30 11.12 23.09
CA ILE A 6 -13.09 12.39 22.39
C ILE A 6 -11.64 12.87 22.54
N ALA A 7 -11.09 12.82 23.76
CA ALA A 7 -9.71 13.20 24.01
C ALA A 7 -8.71 12.32 23.21
N TYR A 8 -8.99 11.03 23.11
CA TYR A 8 -8.14 10.11 22.35
C TYR A 8 -8.24 10.29 20.83
N SER A 9 -9.44 10.51 20.29
CA SER A 9 -9.59 10.87 18.88
C SER A 9 -8.87 12.18 18.56
N ALA A 10 -8.95 13.18 19.44
CA ALA A 10 -8.23 14.44 19.28
C ALA A 10 -6.71 14.21 19.30
N TYR A 11 -6.20 13.37 20.22
CA TYR A 11 -4.79 12.99 20.26
C TYR A 11 -4.33 12.31 18.97
N MET A 12 -5.08 11.32 18.47
CA MET A 12 -4.74 10.63 17.22
C MET A 12 -4.67 11.62 16.05
N VAL A 13 -5.70 12.45 15.89
CA VAL A 13 -5.78 13.46 14.82
C VAL A 13 -4.60 14.43 14.90
N LEU A 14 -4.33 14.99 16.09
CA LEU A 14 -3.19 15.90 16.29
C LEU A 14 -1.84 15.21 16.01
N SER A 15 -1.67 13.96 16.40
CA SER A 15 -0.45 13.20 16.14
C SER A 15 -0.22 12.97 14.63
N ILE A 16 -1.29 12.67 13.89
CA ILE A 16 -1.24 12.51 12.43
C ILE A 16 -0.89 13.85 11.80
N PHE A 17 -1.58 14.93 12.14
CA PHE A 17 -1.27 16.27 11.60
C PHE A 17 0.17 16.70 11.89
N LEU A 18 0.65 16.48 13.11
CA LEU A 18 2.02 16.80 13.48
C LEU A 18 3.02 15.98 12.64
N SER A 19 2.80 14.67 12.49
CA SER A 19 3.67 13.80 11.70
C SER A 19 3.73 14.21 10.23
N LEU A 20 2.60 14.54 9.62
CA LEU A 20 2.51 14.97 8.22
C LEU A 20 3.17 16.33 8.03
N THR A 21 2.97 17.24 9.00
CA THR A 21 3.61 18.55 8.98
C THR A 21 5.13 18.40 9.02
N LEU A 22 5.65 17.62 9.97
CA LEU A 22 7.09 17.36 10.07
C LEU A 22 7.66 16.65 8.83
N ALA A 23 6.91 15.69 8.27
CA ALA A 23 7.33 14.97 7.07
C ALA A 23 7.38 15.88 5.83
N SER A 24 6.58 16.95 5.80
CA SER A 24 6.56 17.89 4.67
C SER A 24 7.77 18.83 4.64
N ILE A 25 8.40 19.10 5.80
CA ILE A 25 9.47 20.10 5.93
C ILE A 25 10.61 19.87 4.93
N PRO A 26 11.18 18.65 4.77
CA PRO A 26 12.28 18.42 3.83
C PRO A 26 11.88 18.66 2.37
N GLY A 27 10.68 18.24 1.98
CA GLY A 27 10.15 18.42 0.63
C GLY A 27 9.89 19.89 0.30
N VAL A 28 9.31 20.63 1.25
CA VAL A 28 9.06 22.07 1.15
C VAL A 28 10.38 22.84 1.11
N PHE A 29 11.32 22.50 1.98
CA PHE A 29 12.65 23.11 2.00
C PHE A 29 13.41 22.91 0.68
N PHE A 30 13.40 21.69 0.14
CA PHE A 30 13.99 21.39 -1.17
C PHE A 30 13.31 22.21 -2.28
N PHE A 31 11.97 22.25 -2.29
CA PHE A 31 11.21 22.99 -3.29
C PHE A 31 11.59 24.48 -3.30
N PHE A 32 11.60 25.13 -2.14
CA PHE A 32 11.98 26.54 -2.02
C PHE A 32 13.46 26.78 -2.33
N THR A 33 14.33 25.82 -2.02
CA THR A 33 15.75 25.88 -2.40
C THR A 33 15.89 25.89 -3.92
N MET A 34 15.19 25.00 -4.62
CA MET A 34 15.19 24.98 -6.09
C MET A 34 14.53 26.24 -6.67
N PHE A 35 13.38 26.66 -6.15
CA PHE A 35 12.69 27.87 -6.58
C PHE A 35 13.60 29.11 -6.55
N ASN A 36 14.42 29.25 -5.51
CA ASN A 36 15.28 30.41 -5.33
C ASN A 36 16.63 30.31 -6.07
N ASN A 37 17.16 29.10 -6.31
CA ASN A 37 18.57 28.94 -6.71
C ASN A 37 18.79 28.20 -8.04
N ILE A 38 17.76 27.67 -8.70
CA ILE A 38 17.95 26.83 -9.89
C ILE A 38 18.67 27.54 -11.04
N ASP A 39 18.41 28.83 -11.26
CA ASP A 39 19.08 29.61 -12.30
C ASP A 39 20.58 29.77 -12.02
N ALA A 40 20.93 30.04 -10.76
CA ALA A 40 22.32 30.15 -10.33
C ALA A 40 23.05 28.80 -10.46
N TRP A 41 22.38 27.69 -10.14
CA TRP A 41 22.93 26.35 -10.29
C TRP A 41 23.19 25.98 -11.75
N ILE A 42 22.23 26.24 -12.64
CA ILE A 42 22.36 25.95 -14.08
C ILE A 42 23.50 26.77 -14.71
N ARG A 43 23.63 28.04 -14.33
CA ARG A 43 24.76 28.88 -14.79
C ARG A 43 26.09 28.41 -14.19
N GLY A 44 26.09 28.01 -12.92
CA GLY A 44 27.28 27.52 -12.21
C GLY A 44 27.88 26.25 -12.80
N ILE A 45 27.06 25.34 -13.35
CA ILE A 45 27.54 24.13 -14.04
C ILE A 45 28.01 24.40 -15.48
N GLY A 46 27.90 25.63 -15.99
CA GLY A 46 28.35 25.99 -17.33
C GLY A 46 27.57 25.32 -18.46
N TRP A 47 26.28 25.03 -18.24
CA TRP A 47 25.47 24.35 -19.25
C TRP A 47 25.30 25.23 -20.49
N ILE A 48 25.47 24.65 -21.69
CA ILE A 48 25.42 25.37 -22.98
C ILE A 48 24.12 26.13 -23.24
N PHE A 49 23.04 25.75 -22.56
CA PHE A 49 21.74 26.40 -22.69
C PHE A 49 21.45 27.41 -21.57
N ALA A 50 22.35 27.68 -20.63
CA ALA A 50 22.05 28.46 -19.43
C ALA A 50 21.41 29.84 -19.71
N ASP A 51 21.75 30.48 -20.83
CA ASP A 51 21.24 31.78 -21.26
C ASP A 51 19.98 31.71 -22.14
N LEU A 52 19.41 30.52 -22.36
CA LEU A 52 18.15 30.32 -23.09
C LEU A 52 17.00 31.25 -22.63
N PRO A 53 16.83 31.57 -21.33
CA PRO A 53 15.80 32.51 -20.90
C PRO A 53 15.94 33.90 -21.54
N VAL A 54 17.17 34.38 -21.75
CA VAL A 54 17.44 35.70 -22.35
C VAL A 54 17.01 35.72 -23.82
N TYR A 55 17.33 34.65 -24.56
CA TYR A 55 16.90 34.51 -25.95
C TYR A 55 15.38 34.35 -26.08
N ALA A 56 14.75 33.63 -25.14
CA ALA A 56 13.31 33.47 -25.08
C ALA A 56 12.60 34.80 -24.81
N GLU A 57 13.09 35.60 -23.86
CA GLU A 57 12.55 36.93 -23.56
C GLU A 57 12.70 37.88 -24.77
N ALA A 58 13.86 37.88 -25.42
CA ALA A 58 14.09 38.70 -26.62
C ALA A 58 13.15 38.35 -27.78
N SER A 59 12.75 37.08 -27.90
CA SER A 59 11.91 36.60 -29.01
C SER A 59 10.41 36.66 -28.70
N LEU A 60 10.03 36.46 -27.44
CA LEU A 60 8.65 36.23 -27.02
C LEU A 60 8.17 37.22 -25.94
N GLY A 61 8.97 38.21 -25.56
CA GLY A 61 8.75 39.06 -24.37
C GLY A 61 7.38 39.76 -24.29
N THR A 62 6.72 40.02 -25.42
CA THR A 62 5.36 40.59 -25.46
C THR A 62 4.25 39.55 -25.31
N LEU A 63 4.55 38.26 -25.46
CA LEU A 63 3.57 37.16 -25.47
C LEU A 63 3.31 36.58 -24.07
N LEU A 64 4.30 36.61 -23.17
CA LEU A 64 4.21 36.01 -21.84
C LEU A 64 4.59 37.03 -20.75
N PRO A 65 4.03 36.89 -19.53
CA PRO A 65 4.40 37.74 -18.40
C PRO A 65 5.89 37.61 -18.03
N VAL A 66 6.48 38.69 -17.52
CA VAL A 66 7.91 38.77 -17.15
C VAL A 66 8.35 37.64 -16.20
N PHE A 67 7.49 37.24 -15.25
CA PHE A 67 7.82 36.17 -14.28
C PHE A 67 8.17 34.82 -14.96
N VAL A 68 7.64 34.56 -16.16
CA VAL A 68 7.90 33.31 -16.89
C VAL A 68 9.36 33.24 -17.33
N TYR A 69 9.94 34.38 -17.72
CA TYR A 69 11.34 34.48 -18.11
C TYR A 69 12.25 34.51 -16.88
N GLU A 70 11.87 35.24 -15.83
CA GLU A 70 12.63 35.28 -14.56
C GLU A 70 12.71 33.91 -13.86
N ARG A 71 11.70 33.05 -14.04
CA ARG A 71 11.62 31.71 -13.43
C ARG A 71 11.64 30.59 -14.47
N PHE A 72 12.21 30.85 -15.65
CA PHE A 72 12.15 29.96 -16.80
C PHE A 72 12.55 28.51 -16.47
N TRP A 73 13.72 28.34 -15.84
CA TRP A 73 14.22 27.00 -15.52
C TRP A 73 13.40 26.30 -14.44
N PHE A 74 12.96 27.05 -13.43
CA PHE A 74 12.07 26.51 -12.40
C PHE A 74 10.77 26.01 -13.01
N LEU A 75 10.15 26.79 -13.90
CA LEU A 75 8.90 26.42 -14.57
C LEU A 75 9.11 25.20 -15.50
N LEU A 76 10.23 25.16 -16.23
CA LEU A 76 10.57 24.03 -17.08
C LEU A 76 10.74 22.72 -16.28
N PHE A 77 11.40 22.80 -15.12
CA PHE A 77 11.63 21.66 -14.24
C PHE A 77 10.60 21.53 -13.12
N PHE A 78 9.48 22.25 -13.20
CA PHE A 78 8.49 22.29 -12.11
C PHE A 78 7.98 20.90 -11.75
N VAL A 79 7.59 20.12 -12.76
CA VAL A 79 7.06 18.76 -12.58
C VAL A 79 8.08 17.84 -11.90
N PRO A 80 9.32 17.65 -12.40
CA PRO A 80 10.29 16.79 -11.73
C PRO A 80 10.69 17.29 -10.34
N ILE A 81 10.79 18.60 -10.11
CA ILE A 81 11.06 19.17 -8.78
C ILE A 81 9.92 18.84 -7.81
N ALA A 82 8.67 19.07 -8.23
CA ALA A 82 7.50 18.78 -7.41
C ALA A 82 7.39 17.28 -7.09
N LEU A 83 7.61 16.39 -8.07
CA LEU A 83 7.62 14.95 -7.87
C LEU A 83 8.73 14.51 -6.89
N PHE A 84 9.91 15.12 -6.97
CA PHE A 84 11.00 14.82 -6.05
C PHE A 84 10.70 15.33 -4.63
N SER A 85 10.24 16.56 -4.46
CA SER A 85 9.77 17.11 -3.18
C SER A 85 8.71 16.23 -2.53
N TYR A 86 7.75 15.76 -3.33
CA TYR A 86 6.71 14.87 -2.87
C TYR A 86 7.24 13.48 -2.52
N SER A 87 8.22 12.96 -3.26
CA SER A 87 8.92 11.70 -2.92
C SER A 87 9.68 11.82 -1.59
N LEU A 88 10.29 12.97 -1.30
CA LEU A 88 10.88 13.25 0.02
C LEU A 88 9.81 13.20 1.10
N PHE A 89 8.68 13.90 0.93
CA PHE A 89 7.57 13.86 1.87
C PHE A 89 7.10 12.42 2.16
N LEU A 90 6.86 11.62 1.11
CA LEU A 90 6.45 10.22 1.27
C LEU A 90 7.52 9.39 1.99
N GLY A 91 8.79 9.58 1.65
CA GLY A 91 9.92 8.91 2.29
C GLY A 91 10.02 9.24 3.79
N PHE A 92 9.83 10.50 4.17
CA PHE A 92 9.83 10.91 5.58
C PHE A 92 8.60 10.42 6.33
N THR A 93 7.41 10.44 5.73
CA THR A 93 6.19 9.84 6.33
C THR A 93 6.39 8.36 6.58
N LEU A 94 6.94 7.62 5.61
CA LEU A 94 7.31 6.21 5.79
C LEU A 94 8.38 6.02 6.86
N GLY A 95 9.37 6.92 6.92
CA GLY A 95 10.42 6.92 7.94
C GLY A 95 9.83 7.07 9.35
N PHE A 96 8.94 8.04 9.56
CA PHE A 96 8.26 8.23 10.84
C PHE A 96 7.37 7.05 11.20
N PHE A 97 6.64 6.49 10.24
CA PHE A 97 5.86 5.27 10.47
C PHE A 97 6.77 4.10 10.88
N LYS A 98 7.88 3.86 10.17
CA LYS A 98 8.83 2.80 10.56
C LYS A 98 9.48 3.05 11.92
N LEU A 99 9.74 4.32 12.26
CA LEU A 99 10.28 4.70 13.55
C LEU A 99 9.25 4.46 14.66
N SER A 100 7.99 4.85 14.47
CA SER A 100 6.93 4.61 15.44
C SER A 100 6.72 3.11 15.67
N ARG A 101 6.78 2.29 14.61
CA ARG A 101 6.74 0.82 14.68
C ARG A 101 7.90 0.17 15.45
N ARG A 102 9.05 0.84 15.57
CA ARG A 102 10.17 0.35 16.39
C ARG A 102 10.01 0.69 17.86
N ILE A 103 9.38 1.83 18.15
CA ILE A 103 9.17 2.33 19.51
C ILE A 103 7.92 1.68 20.13
N ILE A 104 6.88 1.49 19.31
CA ILE A 104 5.58 0.96 19.70
C ILE A 104 5.43 -0.45 19.09
N PRO A 105 5.47 -1.52 19.91
CA PRO A 105 5.36 -2.87 19.41
C PRO A 105 3.95 -3.18 18.90
N ASN A 106 3.84 -4.23 18.09
CA ASN A 106 2.56 -4.84 17.75
C ASN A 106 1.85 -5.31 19.02
N LEU A 107 0.53 -5.13 19.03
CA LEU A 107 -0.31 -5.80 20.00
C LEU A 107 -0.17 -7.32 19.80
N PRO A 108 -0.14 -8.12 20.88
CA PRO A 108 -0.28 -9.57 20.78
C PRO A 108 -1.62 -9.99 20.15
N ASP A 109 -1.78 -11.30 19.92
CA ASP A 109 -3.07 -11.86 19.56
C ASP A 109 -3.99 -11.85 20.78
N GLY A 110 -5.25 -11.44 20.60
CA GLY A 110 -6.19 -11.35 21.71
C GLY A 110 -7.40 -10.47 21.43
N PHE A 111 -8.20 -10.30 22.49
CA PHE A 111 -9.36 -9.42 22.49
C PHE A 111 -9.06 -8.15 23.29
N TYR A 112 -9.26 -7.00 22.64
CA TYR A 112 -8.99 -5.69 23.20
C TYR A 112 -10.30 -4.90 23.32
N PRO A 113 -10.74 -4.54 24.53
CA PRO A 113 -11.95 -3.74 24.70
C PRO A 113 -11.82 -2.38 24.01
N MET A 114 -12.92 -1.87 23.45
CA MET A 114 -12.97 -0.51 22.91
C MET A 114 -12.67 0.54 23.99
N GLU A 115 -12.22 1.72 23.55
CA GLU A 115 -11.83 2.83 24.44
C GLU A 115 -10.64 2.54 25.38
N THR A 116 -9.85 1.50 25.08
CA THR A 116 -8.58 1.20 25.75
C THR A 116 -7.39 1.80 24.99
N GLU A 117 -6.25 1.94 25.66
CA GLU A 117 -5.00 2.42 25.03
C GLU A 117 -4.56 1.48 23.90
N ASP A 118 -4.65 0.16 24.10
CA ASP A 118 -4.33 -0.83 23.08
C ASP A 118 -5.19 -0.67 21.83
N TRP A 119 -6.50 -0.50 21.99
CA TRP A 119 -7.40 -0.26 20.86
C TRP A 119 -7.02 1.00 20.05
N LEU A 120 -6.58 2.07 20.72
CA LEU A 120 -6.15 3.30 20.05
C LEU A 120 -4.82 3.14 19.32
N LEU A 121 -3.89 2.38 19.90
CA LEU A 121 -2.63 2.07 19.24
C LEU A 121 -2.87 1.28 17.94
N TYR A 122 -3.83 0.36 17.96
CA TYR A 122 -4.29 -0.34 16.76
C TYR A 122 -4.85 0.63 15.71
N GLU A 123 -5.82 1.47 16.09
CA GLU A 123 -6.45 2.44 15.19
C GLU A 123 -5.44 3.40 14.57
N LEU A 124 -4.44 3.85 15.33
CA LEU A 124 -3.36 4.69 14.82
C LEU A 124 -2.63 4.00 13.66
N PHE A 125 -2.23 2.74 13.83
CA PHE A 125 -1.53 2.00 12.77
C PHE A 125 -2.42 1.73 11.56
N GLU A 126 -3.69 1.39 11.78
CA GLU A 126 -4.65 1.17 10.71
C GLU A 126 -4.85 2.45 9.88
N VAL A 127 -5.02 3.60 10.52
CA VAL A 127 -5.16 4.89 9.83
C VAL A 127 -3.95 5.21 8.97
N TYR A 128 -2.72 4.98 9.45
CA TYR A 128 -1.53 5.18 8.59
C TYR A 128 -1.53 4.27 7.38
N TYR A 129 -1.86 2.99 7.57
CA TYR A 129 -1.90 2.03 6.46
C TYR A 129 -2.98 2.40 5.42
N VAL A 130 -4.17 2.78 5.89
CA VAL A 130 -5.30 3.17 5.02
C VAL A 130 -5.05 4.50 4.33
N LEU A 131 -4.45 5.50 5.00
CA LEU A 131 -4.18 6.81 4.43
C LEU A 131 -2.99 6.82 3.47
N PHE A 132 -2.02 5.93 3.64
CA PHE A 132 -0.79 5.94 2.85
C PHE A 132 -1.00 5.93 1.32
N PRO A 133 -1.90 5.09 0.75
CA PRO A 133 -2.22 5.13 -0.67
C PRO A 133 -2.82 6.47 -1.13
N TYR A 134 -3.63 7.12 -0.30
CA TYR A 134 -4.18 8.45 -0.61
C TYR A 134 -3.07 9.51 -0.63
N PHE A 135 -2.13 9.42 0.32
CA PHE A 135 -0.95 10.28 0.28
C PHE A 135 -0.05 9.99 -0.89
N ALA A 136 0.00 8.76 -1.40
CA ALA A 136 0.81 8.39 -2.55
C ALA A 136 0.13 8.64 -3.90
N TRP A 137 -1.16 9.02 -3.91
CA TRP A 137 -2.04 9.32 -5.05
C TRP A 137 -1.56 8.84 -6.44
N PHE A 138 -0.68 9.59 -7.11
CA PHE A 138 -0.14 9.22 -8.43
C PHE A 138 0.66 7.90 -8.42
N PHE A 139 1.46 7.68 -7.38
CA PHE A 139 2.20 6.46 -7.17
C PHE A 139 1.36 5.32 -6.57
N SER A 140 0.12 5.59 -6.17
CA SER A 140 -0.74 4.57 -5.55
C SER A 140 -0.97 3.36 -6.47
N VAL A 141 -1.03 3.56 -7.79
CA VAL A 141 -1.15 2.45 -8.76
C VAL A 141 0.02 1.47 -8.66
N PHE A 142 1.22 1.96 -8.38
CA PHE A 142 2.40 1.12 -8.19
C PHE A 142 2.48 0.55 -6.76
N LEU A 143 1.94 1.26 -5.78
CA LEU A 143 2.00 0.91 -4.36
C LEU A 143 0.79 0.12 -3.87
N ASP A 144 -0.32 0.01 -4.60
CA ASP A 144 -1.49 -0.81 -4.26
C ASP A 144 -1.25 -2.31 -4.53
N THR A 145 0.02 -2.71 -4.51
CA THR A 145 0.48 -4.04 -4.88
C THR A 145 1.20 -4.70 -3.71
N LYS A 146 1.68 -5.93 -3.90
CA LYS A 146 2.46 -6.72 -2.93
C LYS A 146 3.52 -5.93 -2.12
N PRO A 147 4.33 -5.01 -2.69
CA PRO A 147 5.37 -4.29 -1.96
C PRO A 147 4.87 -3.44 -0.80
N ARG A 148 3.70 -2.80 -0.90
CA ARG A 148 3.13 -2.03 0.23
C ARG A 148 2.76 -2.95 1.38
N HIS A 149 2.09 -4.05 1.09
CA HIS A 149 1.71 -5.02 2.11
C HIS A 149 2.95 -5.51 2.88
N ILE A 150 4.05 -5.82 2.18
CA ILE A 150 5.33 -6.19 2.79
C ILE A 150 5.92 -5.03 3.60
N LEU A 151 5.89 -3.81 3.08
CA LEU A 151 6.40 -2.61 3.76
C LEU A 151 5.75 -2.38 5.13
N PHE A 152 4.46 -2.73 5.24
CA PHE A 152 3.68 -2.62 6.46
C PHE A 152 3.66 -3.91 7.31
N GLY A 153 4.40 -4.95 6.91
CA GLY A 153 4.70 -6.10 7.76
C GLY A 153 4.16 -7.45 7.29
N ALA A 154 3.46 -7.51 6.16
CA ALA A 154 2.99 -8.79 5.62
C ALA A 154 4.16 -9.67 5.16
N LYS A 155 4.06 -10.96 5.45
CA LYS A 155 5.00 -11.98 4.94
C LYS A 155 4.34 -12.62 3.73
N ILE A 156 4.83 -12.34 2.53
CA ILE A 156 4.21 -12.81 1.29
C ILE A 156 5.26 -13.55 0.46
N GLY A 157 5.00 -14.83 0.19
CA GLY A 157 5.84 -15.72 -0.60
C GLY A 157 6.03 -15.31 -2.05
N SER A 158 6.93 -16.00 -2.74
CA SER A 158 7.27 -15.83 -4.15
C SER A 158 6.10 -16.20 -5.07
N ASN A 159 6.02 -15.55 -6.24
CA ASN A 159 4.97 -15.79 -7.25
C ASN A 159 3.52 -15.64 -6.74
N THR A 160 3.32 -14.97 -5.60
CA THR A 160 1.99 -14.66 -5.06
C THR A 160 1.47 -13.32 -5.58
N ILE A 161 0.23 -13.32 -6.08
CA ILE A 161 -0.45 -12.18 -6.69
C ILE A 161 -1.64 -11.77 -5.82
N ILE A 162 -1.51 -10.60 -5.19
CA ILE A 162 -2.58 -9.97 -4.38
C ILE A 162 -3.33 -8.92 -5.19
N GLY A 163 -2.98 -8.67 -6.45
CA GLY A 163 -3.21 -7.41 -7.19
C GLY A 163 -4.62 -6.81 -7.22
N ASN A 164 -5.68 -7.52 -6.82
CA ASN A 164 -7.02 -6.95 -6.63
C ASN A 164 -7.68 -7.33 -5.28
N GLY A 165 -6.98 -8.04 -4.41
CA GLY A 165 -7.38 -8.33 -3.04
C GLY A 165 -6.93 -7.24 -2.07
N ARG A 166 -7.62 -7.15 -0.94
CA ARG A 166 -7.36 -6.21 0.15
C ARG A 166 -6.88 -6.96 1.36
N LEU A 167 -5.66 -6.66 1.81
CA LEU A 167 -5.18 -7.10 3.11
C LEU A 167 -5.37 -5.98 4.12
N PHE A 168 -6.18 -6.23 5.14
CA PHE A 168 -6.22 -5.45 6.37
C PHE A 168 -5.24 -6.07 7.36
N ASN A 169 -4.52 -5.21 8.09
CA ASN A 169 -3.50 -5.62 9.06
C ASN A 169 -2.40 -6.48 8.41
N PRO A 170 -1.65 -5.90 7.46
CA PRO A 170 -0.54 -6.59 6.80
C PRO A 170 0.43 -7.21 7.80
N GLU A 171 0.73 -6.54 8.92
CA GLU A 171 1.60 -7.02 10.00
C GLU A 171 1.14 -8.31 10.70
N ARG A 172 -0.07 -8.80 10.38
CA ARG A 172 -0.70 -10.02 10.90
C ARG A 172 -1.09 -10.99 9.79
N THR A 173 -0.49 -10.84 8.61
CA THR A 173 -0.83 -11.65 7.45
C THR A 173 0.41 -12.39 6.96
N ILE A 174 0.32 -13.72 6.95
CA ILE A 174 1.31 -14.62 6.36
C ILE A 174 0.67 -15.33 5.17
N ILE A 175 1.31 -15.22 4.01
CA ILE A 175 0.88 -15.85 2.76
C ILE A 175 2.06 -16.58 2.13
N GLY A 176 1.86 -17.85 1.79
CA GLY A 176 2.83 -18.70 1.12
C GLY A 176 3.12 -18.31 -0.33
N ASP A 177 3.77 -19.24 -1.03
CA ASP A 177 4.19 -19.12 -2.41
C ASP A 177 3.06 -19.52 -3.38
N ASN A 178 3.06 -18.91 -4.58
CA ASN A 178 2.15 -19.25 -5.68
C ASN A 178 0.65 -19.06 -5.36
N CYS A 179 0.30 -18.08 -4.54
CA CYS A 179 -1.08 -17.80 -4.17
C CYS A 179 -1.72 -16.75 -5.09
N PHE A 180 -3.03 -16.85 -5.30
CA PHE A 180 -3.79 -15.92 -6.14
C PHE A 180 -5.01 -15.38 -5.40
N PHE A 181 -5.18 -14.06 -5.42
CA PHE A 181 -6.32 -13.38 -4.80
C PHE A 181 -7.22 -12.78 -5.87
N GLY A 182 -8.48 -13.19 -5.85
CA GLY A 182 -9.54 -12.64 -6.68
C GLY A 182 -9.85 -11.20 -6.33
N TYR A 183 -10.59 -10.55 -7.22
CA TYR A 183 -11.02 -9.17 -7.07
C TYR A 183 -11.85 -8.98 -5.79
N ASP A 184 -11.56 -7.93 -5.01
CA ASP A 184 -12.22 -7.61 -3.75
C ASP A 184 -12.18 -8.75 -2.70
N ALA A 185 -11.25 -9.70 -2.83
CA ALA A 185 -10.97 -10.65 -1.76
C ALA A 185 -10.43 -9.90 -0.54
N ILE A 186 -11.00 -10.11 0.64
CA ILE A 186 -10.62 -9.46 1.89
C ILE A 186 -9.91 -10.47 2.78
N VAL A 187 -8.73 -10.13 3.27
CA VAL A 187 -8.08 -10.80 4.39
C VAL A 187 -7.96 -9.80 5.52
N SER A 188 -8.42 -10.17 6.71
CA SER A 188 -8.36 -9.29 7.87
C SER A 188 -7.74 -9.98 9.08
N GLY A 189 -6.71 -9.36 9.64
CA GLY A 189 -6.14 -9.73 10.95
C GLY A 189 -6.93 -9.17 12.14
N HIS A 190 -7.99 -8.38 11.88
CA HIS A 190 -8.91 -7.90 12.90
C HIS A 190 -10.40 -8.14 12.58
N VAL A 191 -11.23 -8.14 13.62
CA VAL A 191 -12.67 -7.94 13.49
C VAL A 191 -13.21 -7.29 14.75
N TYR A 192 -14.19 -6.40 14.59
CA TYR A 192 -14.94 -5.84 15.69
C TYR A 192 -16.06 -6.80 16.12
N GLU A 193 -16.06 -7.19 17.38
CA GLU A 193 -17.10 -8.04 17.94
C GLU A 193 -17.53 -7.61 19.35
N GLY A 194 -18.84 -7.52 19.56
CA GLY A 194 -19.39 -7.05 20.83
C GLY A 194 -18.89 -5.65 21.19
N SER A 195 -18.11 -5.57 22.26
CA SER A 195 -17.55 -4.32 22.81
C SER A 195 -16.05 -4.14 22.57
N GLY A 196 -15.45 -4.91 21.66
CA GLY A 196 -14.01 -4.90 21.46
C GLY A 196 -13.55 -5.32 20.07
N LEU A 197 -12.22 -5.34 19.96
CA LEU A 197 -11.45 -5.67 18.78
C LEU A 197 -10.81 -7.04 19.01
N TYR A 198 -11.12 -8.00 18.17
CA TYR A 198 -10.42 -9.28 18.13
C TYR A 198 -9.30 -9.22 17.10
N LEU A 199 -8.06 -9.43 17.54
CA LEU A 199 -6.86 -9.45 16.72
C LEU A 199 -6.23 -10.82 16.72
N LYS A 200 -5.94 -11.35 15.53
CA LYS A 200 -5.19 -12.59 15.40
C LYS A 200 -4.57 -12.75 14.03
N GLU A 201 -3.35 -13.29 14.00
CA GLU A 201 -2.63 -13.57 12.76
C GLU A 201 -3.41 -14.53 11.83
N VAL A 202 -3.44 -14.20 10.54
CA VAL A 202 -4.00 -15.05 9.48
C VAL A 202 -2.85 -15.71 8.74
N VAL A 203 -2.94 -17.03 8.57
CA VAL A 203 -1.93 -17.83 7.88
C VAL A 203 -2.54 -18.50 6.67
N ILE A 204 -1.96 -18.25 5.51
CA ILE A 204 -2.34 -18.83 4.22
C ILE A 204 -1.13 -19.59 3.68
N GLY A 205 -1.29 -20.89 3.43
CA GLY A 205 -0.26 -21.77 2.90
C GLY A 205 0.08 -21.50 1.42
N ASP A 206 0.73 -22.48 0.79
CA ASP A 206 1.17 -22.39 -0.59
C ASP A 206 0.08 -22.80 -1.59
N ARG A 207 0.15 -22.26 -2.81
CA ARG A 207 -0.74 -22.63 -3.93
C ARG A 207 -2.23 -22.45 -3.60
N VAL A 208 -2.54 -21.43 -2.79
CA VAL A 208 -3.90 -21.11 -2.37
C VAL A 208 -4.54 -20.13 -3.35
N LEU A 209 -5.78 -20.41 -3.75
CA LEU A 209 -6.63 -19.48 -4.48
C LEU A 209 -7.69 -18.93 -3.54
N ILE A 210 -7.71 -17.61 -3.34
CA ILE A 210 -8.78 -16.90 -2.66
C ILE A 210 -9.69 -16.29 -3.71
N GLY A 211 -10.94 -16.75 -3.79
CA GLY A 211 -11.91 -16.30 -4.78
C GLY A 211 -12.30 -14.83 -4.65
N ALA A 212 -12.91 -14.29 -5.70
CA ALA A 212 -13.37 -12.90 -5.70
C ALA A 212 -14.43 -12.66 -4.61
N ASN A 213 -14.40 -11.51 -3.95
CA ASN A 213 -15.27 -11.15 -2.81
C ASN A 213 -15.24 -12.15 -1.64
N ALA A 214 -14.27 -13.07 -1.58
CA ALA A 214 -14.12 -13.94 -0.43
C ALA A 214 -13.62 -13.15 0.78
N VAL A 215 -14.03 -13.52 1.99
CA VAL A 215 -13.62 -12.85 3.22
C VAL A 215 -12.92 -13.85 4.13
N VAL A 216 -11.67 -13.58 4.51
CA VAL A 216 -10.89 -14.37 5.45
C VAL A 216 -10.77 -13.60 6.77
N LEU A 217 -11.37 -14.13 7.82
CA LEU A 217 -11.43 -13.51 9.15
C LEU A 217 -10.21 -13.87 10.03
N PRO A 218 -9.98 -13.11 11.13
CA PRO A 218 -8.78 -13.25 11.96
C PRO A 218 -8.59 -14.65 12.52
N GLY A 219 -7.33 -15.09 12.60
CA GLY A 219 -6.98 -16.40 13.14
C GLY A 219 -7.22 -17.57 12.19
N ALA A 220 -7.74 -17.33 10.99
CA ALA A 220 -7.91 -18.37 9.98
C ALA A 220 -6.55 -18.97 9.59
N GLN A 221 -6.52 -20.29 9.45
CA GLN A 221 -5.36 -21.05 8.98
C GLN A 221 -5.78 -21.85 7.75
N ILE A 222 -5.26 -21.46 6.59
CA ILE A 222 -5.58 -22.08 5.31
C ILE A 222 -4.39 -22.94 4.89
N GLY A 223 -4.59 -24.26 4.81
CA GLY A 223 -3.57 -25.17 4.34
C GLY A 223 -3.24 -25.01 2.85
N ASP A 224 -2.20 -25.73 2.41
CA ASP A 224 -1.73 -25.68 1.03
C ASP A 224 -2.76 -26.23 0.03
N ASP A 225 -2.68 -25.80 -1.22
CA ASP A 225 -3.50 -26.29 -2.32
C ASP A 225 -5.01 -26.08 -2.12
N VAL A 226 -5.38 -25.09 -1.30
CA VAL A 226 -6.78 -24.75 -1.01
C VAL A 226 -7.36 -23.78 -2.02
N ILE A 227 -8.65 -23.97 -2.34
CA ILE A 227 -9.45 -23.00 -3.07
C ILE A 227 -10.55 -22.48 -2.15
N VAL A 228 -10.50 -21.20 -1.78
CA VAL A 228 -11.63 -20.50 -1.16
C VAL A 228 -12.52 -19.96 -2.28
N ALA A 229 -13.76 -20.42 -2.36
CA ALA A 229 -14.67 -20.01 -3.42
C ALA A 229 -15.04 -18.52 -3.31
N SER A 230 -15.40 -17.94 -4.46
CA SER A 230 -15.85 -16.55 -4.53
C SER A 230 -17.09 -16.32 -3.68
N ASN A 231 -17.19 -15.14 -3.06
CA ASN A 231 -18.23 -14.77 -2.09
C ASN A 231 -18.32 -15.68 -0.84
N SER A 232 -17.30 -16.51 -0.58
CA SER A 232 -17.27 -17.35 0.61
C SER A 232 -16.56 -16.66 1.78
N THR A 233 -17.06 -16.87 2.99
CA THR A 233 -16.43 -16.39 4.22
C THR A 233 -15.72 -17.53 4.94
N VAL A 234 -14.45 -17.33 5.29
CA VAL A 234 -13.69 -18.19 6.21
C VAL A 234 -13.85 -17.60 7.61
N PRO A 235 -14.52 -18.30 8.54
CA PRO A 235 -14.76 -17.79 9.89
C PRO A 235 -13.47 -17.58 10.68
N LYS A 236 -13.57 -16.82 11.77
CA LYS A 236 -12.49 -16.67 12.74
C LYS A 236 -11.98 -18.02 13.21
N ASP A 237 -10.66 -18.12 13.42
CA ASP A 237 -10.00 -19.31 13.95
C ASP A 237 -10.24 -20.60 13.14
N LYS A 238 -10.78 -20.48 11.93
CA LYS A 238 -11.11 -21.64 11.12
C LYS A 238 -9.84 -22.20 10.51
N VAL A 239 -9.60 -23.49 10.76
CA VAL A 239 -8.60 -24.27 10.05
C VAL A 239 -9.24 -24.92 8.82
N ILE A 240 -8.70 -24.62 7.64
CA ILE A 240 -9.08 -25.27 6.38
C ILE A 240 -7.97 -26.26 6.02
N PRO A 241 -8.27 -27.57 5.92
CA PRO A 241 -7.26 -28.58 5.63
C PRO A 241 -6.70 -28.39 4.20
N PRO A 242 -5.45 -28.81 3.95
CA PRO A 242 -4.86 -28.74 2.62
C PRO A 242 -5.63 -29.58 1.60
N ASN A 243 -5.39 -29.34 0.31
CA ASN A 243 -6.01 -30.07 -0.81
C ASN A 243 -7.56 -30.05 -0.76
N SER A 244 -8.13 -28.91 -0.39
CA SER A 244 -9.58 -28.79 -0.23
C SER A 244 -10.13 -27.52 -0.88
N ILE A 245 -11.45 -27.50 -1.04
CA ILE A 245 -12.22 -26.36 -1.54
C ILE A 245 -13.15 -25.92 -0.42
N TRP A 246 -13.05 -24.66 -0.01
CA TRP A 246 -13.96 -24.04 0.94
C TRP A 246 -15.06 -23.28 0.22
N ILE A 247 -16.31 -23.73 0.39
CA ILE A 247 -17.50 -23.11 -0.21
C ILE A 247 -18.57 -22.94 0.87
N ASN A 248 -18.92 -21.70 1.21
CA ASN A 248 -20.07 -21.35 2.04
C ASN A 248 -20.19 -22.18 3.33
N GLY A 249 -19.11 -22.29 4.10
CA GLY A 249 -19.11 -23.02 5.37
C GLY A 249 -18.75 -24.51 5.27
N LYS A 250 -18.58 -25.05 4.06
CA LYS A 250 -18.25 -26.47 3.84
C LYS A 250 -16.87 -26.63 3.21
N THR A 251 -16.16 -27.64 3.69
CA THR A 251 -14.92 -28.11 3.10
C THR A 251 -15.22 -29.31 2.20
N VAL A 252 -14.85 -29.22 0.93
CA VAL A 252 -15.00 -30.28 -0.07
C VAL A 252 -13.61 -30.74 -0.51
N PRO A 253 -13.33 -32.04 -0.64
CA PRO A 253 -12.06 -32.51 -1.18
C PRO A 253 -11.81 -31.94 -2.59
N ARG A 254 -10.59 -31.45 -2.84
CA ARG A 254 -10.20 -31.02 -4.18
C ARG A 254 -9.99 -32.27 -5.03
N LYS A 255 -10.68 -32.37 -6.17
CA LYS A 255 -10.37 -33.42 -7.15
C LYS A 255 -8.95 -33.20 -7.67
N ALA A 256 -8.18 -34.28 -7.82
CA ALA A 256 -6.87 -34.21 -8.45
C ALA A 256 -7.03 -33.49 -9.80
N GLN A 257 -6.23 -32.44 -10.01
CA GLN A 257 -6.20 -31.81 -11.31
C GLN A 257 -5.59 -32.82 -12.29
N PRO A 258 -6.15 -32.97 -13.50
CA PRO A 258 -5.41 -33.59 -14.59
C PRO A 258 -4.10 -32.81 -14.69
N VAL A 259 -2.97 -33.52 -14.66
CA VAL A 259 -1.64 -32.96 -14.93
C VAL A 259 -1.78 -32.06 -16.16
N GLU A 260 -1.32 -30.81 -16.06
CA GLU A 260 -1.46 -29.78 -17.09
C GLU A 260 -1.27 -30.37 -18.48
N ALA A 261 -2.36 -30.43 -19.25
CA ALA A 261 -2.23 -30.48 -20.69
C ALA A 261 -1.46 -29.21 -21.05
N GLU A 262 -0.23 -29.41 -21.47
CA GLU A 262 0.73 -28.45 -22.00
C GLU A 262 0.00 -27.20 -22.48
N LEU A 263 0.08 -26.13 -21.68
CA LEU A 263 -0.41 -24.81 -22.07
C LEU A 263 0.21 -24.52 -23.43
N VAL A 264 -0.64 -24.55 -24.47
CA VAL A 264 -0.23 -24.34 -25.86
C VAL A 264 0.65 -23.10 -25.89
N ARG A 265 1.94 -23.31 -26.15
CA ARG A 265 2.89 -22.20 -26.30
C ARG A 265 2.37 -21.35 -27.45
N PRO A 266 2.27 -20.01 -27.30
CA PRO A 266 1.88 -19.16 -28.41
C PRO A 266 2.95 -19.29 -29.50
N GLY A 267 2.68 -20.10 -30.52
CA GLY A 267 3.66 -20.45 -31.57
C GLY A 267 3.34 -21.69 -32.41
N GLU A 268 2.47 -22.60 -31.96
CA GLU A 268 2.21 -23.86 -32.69
C GLU A 268 0.90 -23.89 -33.49
N ALA A 269 0.09 -22.84 -33.43
CA ALA A 269 -1.06 -22.70 -34.33
C ALA A 269 -0.60 -22.03 -35.63
N HIS A 270 0.02 -22.78 -36.56
CA HIS A 270 -0.02 -22.58 -38.03
C HIS A 270 0.89 -23.59 -38.74
N SER A 271 0.45 -24.84 -38.87
CA SER A 271 0.80 -25.68 -40.01
C SER A 271 -0.29 -26.73 -40.23
N ILE A 272 -1.48 -26.26 -40.64
CA ILE A 272 -2.42 -27.14 -41.32
C ILE A 272 -2.20 -26.90 -42.80
N SER A 273 -1.57 -27.88 -43.43
CA SER A 273 -1.35 -28.01 -44.87
C SER A 273 -2.64 -27.81 -45.66
N GLY A 274 -2.56 -26.98 -46.69
CA GLY A 274 -3.50 -26.87 -47.81
C GLY A 274 -2.77 -26.29 -49.00
#